data_AF-A0A2G9SJF1-F1
#
_entry.id   AF-A0A2G9SJF1-F1
#
_cell.length_a   1.000
_cell.length_b   1.000
_cell.length_c   1.000
_cell.angle_alpha   90.00
_cell.angle_beta   90.00
_cell.angle_gamma   90.00
#
_symmetry.space_group_name_H-M   'P 1'
#
loop_
_entity.id
_entity.type
_entity.pdbx_description
1 polymer ?
#
loop_
_entity_poly.entity_id
_entity_poly.type
_entity_poly.pdbx_seq_one_letter_code
_entity_poly.pdbx_strand_id
1 'polypeptide(L)'
;MSTPVPNVIIHHTEGSFCNTRATCSAQARNIQNYHMNTRKWCDIGYNFLIGEDGVVYEGRGWTTIGAHATPVNPISIGIAFFGSFTSKWAKPSR
;
A
#
# COMPACT_ATOMS: atom_id res chain seq x y z
N MET A 1 1.18 10.80 13.61
CA MET A 1 -0.11 11.23 13.04
C MET A 1 -1.08 11.47 14.20
N SER A 2 -2.04 12.41 14.11
CA SER A 2 -3.05 12.57 15.16
C SER A 2 -4.13 11.49 15.03
N THR A 3 -4.49 10.85 16.13
CA THR A 3 -5.56 9.84 16.19
C THR A 3 -6.79 10.40 16.91
N PRO A 4 -8.03 10.13 16.44
CA PRO A 4 -8.36 9.27 15.30
C PRO A 4 -7.99 9.92 13.95
N VAL A 5 -7.51 9.10 13.00
CA VAL A 5 -7.19 9.58 11.66
C VAL A 5 -8.49 9.74 10.88
N PRO A 6 -8.78 10.93 10.31
CA PRO A 6 -10.10 11.23 9.77
C PRO A 6 -10.37 10.69 8.36
N ASN A 7 -9.33 10.30 7.61
CA ASN A 7 -9.48 9.88 6.21
C ASN A 7 -8.78 8.55 5.90
N VAL A 8 -9.31 7.84 4.91
CA VAL A 8 -8.68 6.68 4.28
C VAL A 8 -8.57 6.94 2.78
N ILE A 9 -7.38 6.81 2.21
CA ILE A 9 -7.14 6.95 0.77
C ILE A 9 -6.86 5.57 0.19
N ILE A 10 -7.66 5.16 -0.79
CA ILE A 10 -7.52 3.88 -1.47
C ILE A 10 -6.70 4.06 -2.75
N HIS A 11 -5.70 3.21 -2.91
CA HIS A 11 -4.82 3.17 -4.07
C HIS A 11 -4.77 1.77 -4.67
N HIS A 12 -4.19 1.67 -5.87
CA HIS A 12 -3.51 0.46 -6.32
C HIS A 12 -2.01 0.75 -6.49
N THR A 13 -1.21 -0.30 -6.64
CA THR A 13 0.24 -0.13 -6.81
C THR A 13 0.67 0.16 -8.25
N GLU A 14 -0.26 0.04 -9.21
CA GLU A 14 0.01 0.09 -10.66
C GLU A 14 1.13 -0.87 -11.09
N GLY A 15 1.15 -2.05 -10.46
CA GLY A 15 2.21 -3.05 -10.63
C GLY A 15 1.66 -4.45 -10.82
N SER A 16 2.51 -5.45 -10.63
CA SER A 16 2.09 -6.85 -10.68
C SER A 16 1.14 -7.20 -9.53
N PHE A 17 0.12 -8.01 -9.84
CA PHE A 17 -0.69 -8.70 -8.84
C PHE A 17 0.14 -9.74 -8.09
N CYS A 18 -0.37 -10.17 -6.94
CA CYS A 18 0.16 -11.28 -6.16
C CYS A 18 -1.02 -12.01 -5.50
N ASN A 19 -0.91 -13.32 -5.30
CA ASN A 19 -2.01 -14.16 -4.82
C ASN A 19 -1.59 -15.26 -3.84
N THR A 20 -0.33 -15.25 -3.40
CA THR A 20 0.16 -16.11 -2.32
C THR A 20 0.97 -15.28 -1.35
N ARG A 21 1.05 -15.73 -0.09
CA ARG A 21 1.86 -15.07 0.94
C ARG A 21 3.29 -14.80 0.48
N ALA A 22 3.91 -15.77 -0.21
CA ALA A 22 5.27 -15.65 -0.72
C ALA A 22 5.39 -14.57 -1.81
N THR A 23 4.50 -14.59 -2.80
CA THR A 23 4.50 -13.62 -3.91
C THR A 23 4.16 -12.21 -3.43
N CYS A 24 3.18 -12.07 -2.54
CA CYS A 24 2.79 -10.78 -1.99
C CYS A 24 3.83 -10.19 -1.03
N SER A 25 4.46 -11.01 -0.19
CA SER A 25 5.58 -10.55 0.64
C SER A 25 6.77 -10.08 -0.21
N ALA A 26 7.07 -10.80 -1.30
CA ALA A 26 8.11 -10.40 -2.24
C ALA A 26 7.75 -9.08 -2.93
N GLN A 27 6.49 -8.92 -3.35
CA GLN A 27 6.02 -7.69 -3.98
C GLN A 27 6.03 -6.50 -3.03
N ALA A 28 5.67 -6.67 -1.76
CA ALA A 28 5.80 -5.64 -0.73
C ALA A 28 7.23 -5.13 -0.62
N ARG A 29 8.22 -6.04 -0.54
CA ARG A 29 9.66 -5.69 -0.50
C ARG A 29 10.12 -5.00 -1.79
N ASN A 30 9.65 -5.43 -2.95
CA ASN A 30 9.99 -4.79 -4.23
C ASN A 30 9.52 -3.33 -4.27
N ILE A 31 8.28 -3.07 -3.83
CA ILE A 31 7.73 -1.71 -3.77
C ILE A 31 8.47 -0.86 -2.73
N GLN A 32 8.76 -1.42 -1.55
CA GLN A 32 9.55 -0.73 -0.53
C GLN A 32 10.94 -0.35 -1.07
N ASN A 33 11.65 -1.30 -1.69
CA ASN A 33 12.95 -1.07 -2.31
C ASN A 33 12.88 0.01 -3.39
N TYR A 34 11.86 0.00 -4.25
CA TYR A 34 11.68 1.05 -5.26
C TYR A 34 11.43 2.42 -4.62
N HIS A 35 10.56 2.49 -3.60
CA HIS A 35 10.28 3.73 -2.89
C HIS A 35 11.51 4.29 -2.15
N MET A 36 12.30 3.44 -1.49
CA MET A 36 13.48 3.88 -0.74
C MET A 36 14.68 4.14 -1.66
N ASN A 37 15.00 3.20 -2.54
CA ASN A 37 16.22 3.26 -3.34
C ASN A 37 16.07 4.18 -4.55
N THR A 38 14.90 4.19 -5.21
CA THR A 38 14.68 5.00 -6.42
C THR A 38 14.02 6.33 -6.09
N ARG A 39 12.92 6.33 -5.32
CA ARG A 39 12.20 7.58 -4.98
C ARG A 39 12.78 8.31 -3.77
N LYS A 40 13.76 7.73 -3.08
CA LYS A 40 14.45 8.32 -1.91
C LYS A 40 13.50 8.65 -0.74
N TRP A 41 12.43 7.88 -0.59
CA TRP A 41 11.54 7.98 0.56
C TRP A 41 12.11 7.23 1.76
N CYS A 42 11.72 7.61 2.98
CA CYS A 42 12.18 6.92 4.19
C CYS A 42 11.70 5.47 4.28
N ASP A 43 10.57 5.15 3.64
CA ASP A 43 9.94 3.83 3.61
C ASP A 43 8.93 3.75 2.46
N ILE A 44 8.30 2.59 2.26
CA ILE A 44 7.14 2.38 1.41
C ILE A 44 6.09 3.46 1.63
N GLY A 45 5.49 4.00 0.56
CA GLY A 45 4.61 5.17 0.66
C GLY A 45 3.25 4.92 1.32
N TYR A 46 2.80 3.66 1.39
CA TYR A 46 1.48 3.29 1.92
C TYR A 46 1.55 2.87 3.39
N ASN A 47 0.47 3.05 4.12
CA ASN A 47 0.33 2.53 5.48
C ASN A 47 0.08 1.02 5.46
N PHE A 48 -0.77 0.56 4.54
CA PHE A 48 -1.09 -0.86 4.36
C PHE A 48 -1.16 -1.23 2.88
N LEU A 49 -0.83 -2.49 2.59
CA LEU A 49 -1.03 -3.10 1.27
C LEU A 49 -1.88 -4.37 1.38
N ILE A 50 -2.67 -4.68 0.36
CA ILE A 50 -3.57 -5.84 0.34
C ILE A 50 -3.34 -6.65 -0.94
N GLY A 51 -3.08 -7.95 -0.79
CA GLY A 51 -2.91 -8.89 -1.90
C GLY A 51 -4.18 -9.64 -2.28
N GLU A 52 -4.18 -10.30 -3.45
CA GLU A 52 -5.26 -11.25 -3.81
C GLU A 52 -5.20 -12.53 -2.96
N ASP A 53 -4.18 -12.68 -2.10
CA ASP A 53 -4.13 -13.68 -1.02
C ASP A 53 -5.03 -13.32 0.17
N GLY A 54 -5.69 -12.15 0.14
CA GLY A 54 -6.59 -11.67 1.19
C GLY A 54 -5.88 -11.14 2.43
N VAL A 55 -4.55 -11.05 2.42
CA VAL A 55 -3.78 -10.64 3.59
C VAL A 55 -3.41 -9.17 3.52
N VAL A 56 -3.47 -8.50 4.68
CA VAL A 56 -2.96 -7.14 4.87
C VAL A 56 -1.47 -7.21 5.21
N TYR A 57 -0.68 -6.42 4.50
CA TYR A 57 0.76 -6.24 4.66
C TYR A 57 1.00 -4.85 5.26
N GLU A 58 1.63 -4.81 6.43
CA GLU A 58 1.98 -3.54 7.07
C GLU A 58 3.12 -2.85 6.31
N GLY A 59 2.88 -1.61 5.91
CA GLY A 59 3.91 -0.68 5.46
C GLY A 59 4.31 0.25 6.60
N ARG A 60 3.95 1.54 6.49
CA ARG A 60 4.20 2.50 7.57
C ARG A 60 3.33 2.31 8.81
N GLY A 61 2.31 1.46 8.74
CA GLY A 61 1.44 1.13 9.87
C GLY A 61 0.51 2.27 10.27
N TRP A 62 -0.01 2.21 11.50
CA TRP A 62 -1.08 3.10 11.97
C TRP A 62 -0.65 4.51 12.36
N THR A 63 0.57 4.66 12.90
CA THR A 63 0.99 5.87 13.61
C THR A 63 1.89 6.80 12.79
N THR A 64 2.42 6.30 11.67
CA THR A 64 3.42 6.98 10.84
C THR A 64 2.77 7.61 9.60
N ILE A 65 3.18 8.84 9.28
CA ILE A 65 2.67 9.59 8.11
C ILE A 65 3.07 8.88 6.80
N GLY A 66 2.08 8.68 5.93
CA GLY A 66 2.24 8.13 4.58
C GLY A 66 3.03 9.04 3.62
N ALA A 67 3.30 8.55 2.42
CA ALA A 67 3.80 9.33 1.28
C ALA A 67 3.02 9.02 -0.01
N HIS A 68 1.75 8.65 0.13
CA HIS A 68 0.90 8.12 -0.94
C HIS A 68 0.02 9.19 -1.61
N ALA A 69 -0.33 10.27 -0.90
CA ALA A 69 -1.22 11.32 -1.39
C ALA A 69 -0.88 12.69 -0.78
N THR A 70 0.01 13.44 -1.42
CA THR A 70 0.29 14.84 -1.06
C THR A 70 -0.87 15.72 -1.57
N PRO A 71 -1.46 16.62 -0.75
CA PRO A 71 -1.02 17.10 0.58
C PRO A 71 -1.68 16.40 1.79
N VAL A 72 -2.52 15.39 1.59
CA VAL A 72 -3.39 14.81 2.65
C VAL A 72 -2.73 13.70 3.49
N ASN A 73 -1.47 13.33 3.23
CA ASN A 73 -0.73 12.33 4.02
C ASN A 73 -0.81 12.54 5.56
N PRO A 74 -0.72 13.77 6.12
CA PRO A 74 -0.73 13.94 7.58
C PRO A 74 -2.07 13.62 8.26
N ILE A 75 -3.15 13.52 7.48
CA ILE A 75 -4.53 13.34 7.96
C ILE A 75 -5.21 12.11 7.35
N SER A 76 -4.43 11.17 6.80
CA SER A 76 -4.98 9.98 6.15
C SER A 76 -4.14 8.72 6.33
N ILE A 77 -4.82 7.57 6.29
CA ILE A 77 -4.23 6.24 6.12
C ILE A 77 -4.31 5.86 4.64
N GLY A 78 -3.18 5.51 4.03
CA GLY A 78 -3.12 4.99 2.67
C GLY A 78 -3.17 3.48 2.62
N ILE A 79 -4.18 2.93 1.95
CA ILE A 79 -4.33 1.49 1.71
C ILE A 79 -4.19 1.23 0.21
N ALA A 80 -3.23 0.39 -0.18
CA ALA A 80 -3.00 0.05 -1.58
C ALA A 80 -3.28 -1.42 -1.89
N PHE A 81 -4.01 -1.70 -2.97
CA PHE A 81 -4.14 -3.07 -3.49
C PHE A 81 -2.99 -3.38 -4.45
N PHE A 82 -2.35 -4.53 -4.31
CA PHE A 82 -1.34 -4.99 -5.27
C PHE A 82 -1.98 -5.23 -6.64
N GLY A 83 -1.44 -4.59 -7.68
CA GLY A 83 -1.93 -4.72 -9.04
C GLY A 83 -2.24 -3.39 -9.72
N SER A 84 -2.80 -3.48 -10.92
CA SER A 84 -3.48 -2.39 -11.63
C SER A 84 -4.95 -2.74 -11.81
N PHE A 85 -5.82 -1.88 -11.29
CA PHE A 85 -7.28 -2.05 -11.33
C PHE A 85 -7.94 -1.01 -12.26
N THR A 86 -7.18 -0.50 -13.24
CA THR A 86 -7.67 0.46 -14.24
C THR A 86 -8.72 -0.16 -15.18
N SER A 87 -8.57 -1.44 -15.51
CA SER A 87 -9.45 -2.18 -16.43
C SER A 87 -9.92 -3.53 -15.87
N LYS A 88 -9.62 -3.81 -14.59
CA LYS A 88 -9.91 -5.08 -13.90
C LYS A 88 -10.43 -4.80 -12.50
N TRP A 89 -11.45 -5.54 -12.09
CA TRP A 89 -11.96 -5.50 -10.71
C TRP A 89 -11.13 -6.36 -9.77
N ALA A 90 -11.12 -5.98 -8.49
CA ALA A 90 -10.62 -6.85 -7.43
C ALA A 90 -11.46 -8.14 -7.38
N LYS A 91 -10.79 -9.28 -7.28
CA LYS A 91 -11.48 -10.56 -7.09
C LYS A 91 -11.98 -10.61 -5.64
N PRO A 92 -13.28 -10.90 -5.40
CA PRO A 92 -13.76 -11.13 -4.05
C PRO A 92 -13.02 -12.32 -3.43
N SER A 93 -12.53 -12.18 -2.20
CA SER A 93 -12.13 -13.32 -1.38
C SER A 93 -13.39 -14.13 -1.07
N ARG A 94 -13.38 -15.44 -1.37
CA ARG A 94 -14.42 -16.35 -0.89
C ARG A 94 -14.31 -16.55 0.61
#